data_AF-A0A661XTY0-F1
#
_entry.id   AF-A0A661XTY0-F1
#
_cell.length_a   1.000
_cell.length_b   1.000
_cell.length_c   1.000
_cell.angle_alpha   90.00
_cell.angle_beta   90.00
_cell.angle_gamma   90.00
#
_symmetry.space_group_name_H-M   'P 1'
#
loop_
_entity.id
_entity.type
_entity.pdbx_description
1 polymer ?
#
loop_
_entity_poly.entity_id
_entity_poly.type
_entity_poly.pdbx_seq_one_letter_code
_entity_poly.pdbx_strand_id
1 'polypeptide(L)'
;IWAIVFFGGWMPFHIGSWEAFNNIMDYIPPIVWFFSKVSALIGLIMWFKWTFPRLRIDQLLNLEWKYLLPINLFNLILVSFIVLMGWYF
;
A
#
# COMPACT_ATOMS: atom_id res chain seq x y z
N ILE A 1 6.15 -3.30 -7.51
CA ILE A 1 6.76 -3.14 -6.16
C ILE A 1 5.68 -2.80 -5.13
N TRP A 2 4.96 -1.69 -5.25
CA TRP A 2 3.89 -1.31 -4.31
C TRP A 2 2.82 -2.39 -4.06
N ALA A 3 2.27 -2.98 -5.12
CA ALA A 3 1.30 -4.07 -5.00
C ALA A 3 1.85 -5.31 -4.30
N ILE A 4 3.16 -5.53 -4.34
CA ILE A 4 3.83 -6.68 -3.74
C ILE A 4 4.09 -6.43 -2.25
N VAL A 5 4.68 -5.28 -1.93
CA VAL A 5 5.11 -4.95 -0.56
C VAL A 5 3.94 -4.57 0.35
N PHE A 6 2.95 -3.85 -0.17
CA PHE A 6 1.85 -3.30 0.65
C PHE A 6 0.53 -4.04 0.50
N PHE A 7 0.25 -4.63 -0.68
CA PHE A 7 -1.05 -5.28 -0.96
C PHE A 7 -0.98 -6.82 -0.99
N GLY A 8 0.05 -7.42 -0.38
CA GLY A 8 0.19 -8.87 -0.25
C GLY A 8 0.54 -9.61 -1.55
N GLY A 9 0.95 -8.88 -2.60
CA GLY A 9 1.45 -9.45 -3.85
C GLY A 9 0.50 -10.44 -4.51
N TRP A 10 0.91 -11.70 -4.54
CA TRP A 10 0.23 -12.81 -5.20
C TRP A 10 -0.91 -13.40 -4.37
N MET A 11 -1.04 -13.02 -3.10
CA MET A 11 -2.03 -13.61 -2.22
C MET A 11 -3.46 -13.19 -2.63
N PRO A 12 -4.40 -14.14 -2.74
CA PRO A 12 -5.82 -13.87 -2.88
C PRO A 12 -6.34 -13.05 -1.70
N PHE A 13 -7.51 -12.41 -1.87
CA PHE A 13 -8.06 -11.56 -0.81
C PHE A 13 -8.77 -12.43 0.25
N HIS A 14 -8.08 -12.70 1.35
CA HIS A 14 -8.64 -13.41 2.50
C HIS A 14 -9.15 -12.43 3.55
N ILE A 15 -10.40 -12.59 3.99
CA ILE A 15 -10.99 -11.78 5.07
C ILE A 15 -11.32 -12.70 6.26
N GLY A 16 -10.47 -12.70 7.28
CA GLY A 16 -10.73 -13.37 8.56
C GLY A 16 -11.21 -14.83 8.44
N SER A 17 -12.17 -15.22 9.29
CA SER A 17 -12.71 -16.58 9.39
C SER A 17 -13.84 -16.92 8.40
N TRP A 18 -14.00 -16.14 7.32
CA TRP A 18 -15.04 -16.40 6.31
C TRP A 18 -14.56 -17.47 5.32
N GLU A 19 -14.55 -18.74 5.76
CA GLU A 19 -14.05 -19.87 4.99
C GLU A 19 -14.74 -20.03 3.62
N ALA A 20 -16.04 -19.80 3.54
CA ALA A 20 -16.78 -19.90 2.28
C ALA A 20 -16.34 -18.83 1.27
N PHE A 21 -16.06 -17.61 1.71
CA PHE A 21 -15.59 -16.53 0.85
C PHE A 21 -14.15 -16.79 0.39
N ASN A 22 -13.28 -17.19 1.32
CA ASN A 22 -11.88 -17.49 1.07
C ASN A 22 -11.71 -18.63 0.04
N ASN A 23 -12.49 -19.72 0.15
CA ASN A 23 -12.45 -20.83 -0.80
C ASN A 23 -12.83 -20.41 -2.24
N ILE A 24 -13.79 -19.48 -2.39
CA ILE A 24 -14.17 -18.95 -3.71
C ILE A 24 -13.07 -18.05 -4.27
N MET A 25 -12.45 -17.23 -3.42
CA MET A 25 -11.36 -16.33 -3.81
C MET A 25 -10.07 -17.10 -4.17
N ASP A 26 -9.82 -18.24 -3.54
CA ASP A 26 -8.69 -19.15 -3.83
C ASP A 26 -8.85 -19.93 -5.14
N TYR A 27 -10.08 -20.11 -5.62
CA TYR A 27 -10.32 -20.74 -6.92
C TYR A 27 -9.85 -19.86 -8.10
N ILE A 28 -9.80 -18.54 -7.89
CA ILE A 28 -9.33 -17.59 -8.89
C ILE A 28 -7.80 -17.61 -8.92
N PRO A 29 -7.17 -17.81 -10.10
CA PRO A 29 -5.72 -17.84 -10.20
C PRO A 29 -5.06 -16.59 -9.57
N PRO A 30 -4.01 -16.76 -8.75
CA PRO A 30 -3.27 -15.67 -8.11
C PRO A 30 -2.79 -14.56 -9.06
N ILE A 31 -2.53 -14.92 -10.32
CA ILE A 31 -2.13 -13.99 -11.38
C ILE A 31 -3.21 -12.94 -11.66
N VAL A 32 -4.49 -13.32 -11.63
CA VAL A 32 -5.62 -12.42 -11.90
C VAL A 32 -5.76 -11.41 -10.77
N TRP A 33 -5.57 -11.85 -9.53
CA TRP A 33 -5.55 -10.98 -8.36
C TRP A 33 -4.41 -9.96 -8.42
N PHE A 34 -3.22 -10.41 -8.81
CA PHE A 34 -2.08 -9.53 -8.97
C PHE A 34 -2.34 -8.46 -10.04
N PHE A 35 -2.79 -8.86 -11.24
CA PHE A 35 -3.09 -7.90 -12.31
C PHE A 35 -4.23 -6.95 -11.94
N SER A 36 -5.28 -7.43 -11.26
CA SER A 36 -6.37 -6.57 -10.79
C SER A 36 -5.87 -5.48 -9.84
N LYS A 37 -5.09 -5.86 -8.82
CA LYS A 37 -4.49 -4.91 -7.86
C LYS A 37 -3.57 -3.90 -8.56
N VAL A 38 -2.76 -4.36 -9.51
CA VAL A 38 -1.85 -3.51 -10.29
C VAL A 38 -2.63 -2.53 -11.18
N SER A 39 -3.63 -3.01 -11.92
CA SER A 39 -4.47 -2.17 -12.79
C SER A 39 -5.24 -1.12 -11.98
N ALA A 40 -5.76 -1.47 -10.81
CA ALA A 40 -6.39 -0.51 -9.91
C ALA A 40 -5.41 0.56 -9.44
N LEU A 41 -4.17 0.18 -9.06
CA LEU A 41 -3.13 1.12 -8.63
C LEU A 41 -2.70 2.06 -9.77
N ILE A 42 -2.53 1.52 -10.98
CA ILE A 42 -2.20 2.33 -12.18
C ILE A 42 -3.35 3.28 -12.50
N GLY A 43 -4.61 2.81 -12.43
CA GLY A 43 -5.80 3.65 -12.59
C GLY A 43 -5.81 4.81 -11.58
N LEU A 44 -5.49 4.54 -10.32
CA LEU A 44 -5.39 5.56 -9.28
C LEU A 44 -4.27 6.57 -9.56
N ILE A 45 -3.09 6.12 -10.00
CA ILE A 45 -1.98 7.01 -10.35
C ILE A 45 -2.33 7.88 -11.57
N MET A 46 -3.00 7.31 -12.58
CA MET A 46 -3.46 8.07 -13.75
C MET A 46 -4.49 9.12 -13.34
N TRP A 47 -5.42 8.77 -12.46
CA TRP A 47 -6.39 9.72 -11.92
C TRP A 47 -5.70 10.84 -11.13
N PHE A 48 -4.72 10.52 -10.30
CA PHE A 48 -3.92 11.52 -9.58
C PHE A 48 -3.20 12.47 -10.57
N LYS A 49 -2.59 11.93 -11.63
CA LYS A 49 -1.94 12.75 -12.66
C LYS A 49 -2.90 13.70 -13.37
N TRP A 50 -4.16 13.32 -13.56
CA TRP A 50 -5.19 14.20 -14.12
C TRP A 50 -5.71 15.24 -13.13
N THR A 51 -5.66 14.94 -11.83
CA THR A 51 -6.20 15.82 -10.77
C THR A 51 -5.20 16.88 -10.33
N PHE A 52 -3.90 16.56 -10.34
CA PHE A 52 -2.86 17.46 -9.83
C PHE A 52 -2.29 18.36 -10.93
N PRO A 53 -2.45 19.70 -10.83
CA PRO A 53 -1.77 20.64 -11.71
C PRO A 53 -0.25 20.60 -11.46
N ARG A 54 0.56 20.84 -12.50
CA ARG A 54 2.03 20.77 -12.45
C ARG A 54 2.61 21.53 -11.25
N LEU A 55 3.18 20.79 -10.29
CA LEU A 55 3.87 21.36 -9.12
C LEU A 55 5.29 21.76 -9.47
N ARG A 56 5.79 22.86 -8.89
CA ARG A 56 7.19 23.27 -9.06
C ARG A 56 8.11 22.34 -8.27
N ILE A 57 9.30 22.06 -8.81
CA ILE A 57 10.33 21.20 -8.17
C ILE A 57 10.63 21.67 -6.74
N ASP A 58 10.70 22.98 -6.51
CA ASP A 58 10.95 23.53 -5.17
C ASP A 58 9.84 23.19 -4.15
N GLN A 59 8.58 23.13 -4.60
CA GLN A 59 7.44 22.76 -3.76
C GLN A 59 7.44 21.26 -3.47
N LEU A 60 7.85 20.45 -4.45
CA LEU A 60 8.04 19.01 -4.29
C LEU A 60 9.16 18.72 -3.28
N LEU A 61 10.31 19.39 -3.42
CA LEU A 61 11.44 19.23 -2.51
C LEU A 61 11.06 19.64 -1.07
N ASN A 62 10.31 20.72 -0.91
CA ASN A 62 9.82 21.14 0.39
C ASN A 62 8.85 20.10 0.99
N LEU A 63 7.96 19.50 0.18
CA LEU A 63 7.09 18.41 0.63
C LEU A 63 7.88 17.18 1.11
N GLU A 64 8.87 16.75 0.32
CA GLU A 64 9.70 15.58 0.64
C GLU A 64 10.52 15.78 1.91
N TRP A 65 11.25 16.90 2.01
CA TRP A 65 12.19 17.12 3.09
C TRP A 65 11.52 17.61 4.38
N LYS A 66 10.51 18.47 4.28
CA LYS A 66 9.88 19.07 5.46
C LYS A 66 8.76 18.22 6.04
N TYR A 67 8.07 17.43 5.21
CA TYR A 67 6.90 16.66 5.66
C TYR A 67 7.13 15.15 5.57
N LEU A 68 7.55 14.61 4.43
CA LEU A 68 7.66 13.16 4.26
C LEU A 68 8.77 12.53 5.11
N LEU A 69 9.93 13.19 5.20
CA LEU A 69 11.07 12.71 5.99
C LEU A 69 10.73 12.58 7.50
N PRO A 70 10.22 13.62 8.19
CA PRO A 70 9.88 13.47 9.61
C PRO A 70 8.75 12.47 9.87
N ILE A 71 7.77 12.37 8.97
CA ILE A 71 6.69 11.37 9.09
C ILE A 71 7.25 9.95 8.98
N ASN A 72 8.18 9.71 8.06
CA ASN A 72 8.81 8.39 7.91
C ASN A 72 9.61 8.00 9.16
N LEU A 73 10.41 8.93 9.70
CA LEU A 73 11.15 8.72 10.95
C LEU A 73 10.23 8.44 12.13
N PHE A 74 9.13 9.20 12.25
CA PHE A 74 8.14 8.96 13.30
C PHE A 74 7.52 7.56 13.19
N ASN A 75 7.15 7.14 11.97
CA ASN A 75 6.62 5.80 11.74
C ASN A 75 7.63 4.71 12.14
N LEU A 76 8.91 4.89 11.80
CA LEU A 76 9.97 3.95 12.17
C LEU A 76 10.13 3.82 13.70
N ILE A 77 10.11 4.94 14.42
CA ILE A 77 10.16 4.95 15.89
C ILE A 77 8.92 4.29 16.48
N LEU A 78 7.73 4.61 15.95
CA LEU A 78 6.46 4.06 16.41
C LEU A 78 6.43 2.54 16.24
N VAL A 79 6.81 2.02 15.07
CA VAL A 79 6.88 0.57 14.82
C VAL A 79 7.91 -0.08 15.73
N SER A 80 9.10 0.51 15.90
CA SER A 80 10.12 0.00 16.82
C SER A 80 9.60 -0.08 18.26
N PHE A 81 8.85 0.92 18.70
CA PHE A 81 8.25 0.94 20.04
C PHE A 81 7.18 -0.14 20.19
N ILE A 82 6.30 -0.34 19.20
CA ILE A 82 5.29 -1.42 19.21
C ILE A 82 5.94 -2.80 19.33
N VAL A 83 7.02 -3.03 18.57
CA VAL A 83 7.77 -4.30 18.62
C VAL A 83 8.40 -4.51 20.00
N LEU A 84 8.99 -3.47 20.60
CA LEU A 84 9.56 -3.55 21.95
C LEU A 84 8.51 -3.82 23.04
N MET A 85 7.33 -3.21 22.92
CA MET A 85 6.21 -3.41 23.86
C MET A 85 5.48 -4.75 23.66
N GLY A 86 5.87 -5.53 22.65
CA GLY A 86 5.23 -6.82 22.33
C GLY A 86 3.78 -6.68 21.88
N TRP A 87 3.36 -5.51 21.40
CA TRP A 87 2.01 -5.25 20.89
C TRP A 87 1.88 -5.64 19.42
N TYR A 88 2.43 -6.79 19.06
CA TYR A 88 2.17 -7.43 17.79
C TYR A 88 1.36 -8.70 18.08
N PHE A 89 0.21 -8.83 17.41
CA PHE A 89 -0.65 -10.01 17.50
C PHE A 89 -0.06 -11.15 16.65
#